data_AF-A0A954KDA2-F1
#
_entry.id   AF-A0A954KDA2-F1
#
_cell.length_a   1.000
_cell.length_b   1.000
_cell.length_c   1.000
_cell.angle_alpha   90.00
_cell.angle_beta   90.00
_cell.angle_gamma   90.00
#
_symmetry.space_group_name_H-M   'P 1'
#
loop_
_entity.id
_entity.type
_entity.pdbx_description
1 polymer ?
#
loop_
_entity_poly.entity_id
_entity_poly.type
_entity_poly.pdbx_seq_one_letter_code
_entity_poly.pdbx_strand_id
1 'polypeptide(L)'
;MAERDDERTETGESQPTPQASRVWTFILAATLSLIVGSCCLCGVFLSRQWPTFEQDPVAAQSLTSELLTIEIPPNFEPKGTIDWNIWLFLHMRGAYYANTVDDGELSFLEVDSRFISQADFRQHIINSLHQHGAGSGFDLNVRKSETKSFNVNGEDVRFSFMTAEDRTSGDERRLVDGVVTLDGRPLLISFWVDEDLWDEATITRMIESIGPPKQ
;
A
#
# COMPACT_ATOMS: atom_id res chain seq x y z
N MET A 1 17.99 64.75 -62.07
CA MET A 1 16.85 64.62 -62.99
C MET A 1 16.68 63.13 -63.25
N ALA A 2 15.44 62.62 -63.15
CA ALA A 2 15.02 61.21 -63.00
C ALA A 2 15.14 60.70 -61.53
N GLU A 3 14.11 60.59 -60.69
CA GLU A 3 12.71 60.05 -60.77
C GLU A 3 12.65 58.56 -60.38
N ARG A 4 11.64 58.23 -59.55
CA ARG A 4 11.07 56.91 -59.19
C ARG A 4 11.67 56.13 -58.01
N ASP A 5 10.90 55.47 -57.16
CA ASP A 5 9.45 55.46 -56.92
C ASP A 5 9.23 54.91 -55.51
N ASP A 6 8.23 55.48 -54.84
CA ASP A 6 7.60 55.03 -53.60
C ASP A 6 7.04 53.60 -53.78
N GLU A 7 7.53 52.63 -53.00
CA GLU A 7 6.78 51.39 -52.75
C GLU A 7 6.59 51.23 -51.23
N ARG A 8 5.67 52.06 -50.70
CA ARG A 8 5.09 51.87 -49.37
C ARG A 8 4.27 50.60 -49.40
N THR A 9 4.82 49.52 -48.88
CA THR A 9 4.06 48.33 -48.50
C THR A 9 3.07 48.73 -47.41
N GLU A 10 1.81 48.95 -47.79
CA GLU A 10 0.70 49.08 -46.84
C GLU A 10 0.63 47.80 -46.01
N THR A 11 1.09 47.90 -44.77
CA THR A 11 0.80 46.92 -43.73
C THR A 11 -0.67 47.11 -43.38
N GLY A 12 -1.53 46.32 -44.03
CA GLY A 12 -2.95 46.26 -43.74
C GLY A 12 -3.16 45.85 -42.29
N GLU A 13 -3.33 46.84 -41.41
CA GLU A 13 -3.70 46.66 -40.03
C GLU A 13 -5.16 46.21 -39.99
N SER A 14 -5.36 44.89 -40.05
CA SER A 14 -6.67 44.27 -39.91
C SER A 14 -7.19 44.55 -38.49
N GLN A 15 -8.09 45.52 -38.35
CA GLN A 15 -8.74 45.77 -37.07
C GLN A 15 -9.53 44.53 -36.62
N PRO A 16 -9.28 44.01 -35.40
CA PRO A 16 -10.01 42.84 -34.91
C PRO A 16 -11.49 43.20 -34.73
N THR A 17 -12.37 42.42 -35.36
CA THR A 17 -13.83 42.60 -35.25
C THR A 17 -14.29 42.31 -33.81
N PRO A 18 -15.02 43.23 -33.16
CA PRO A 18 -15.34 43.17 -31.72
C PRO A 18 -16.34 42.07 -31.30
N GLN A 19 -16.80 41.23 -32.23
CA GLN A 19 -17.76 40.17 -31.96
C GLN A 19 -17.11 38.83 -31.56
N ALA A 20 -15.87 38.58 -32.00
CA ALA A 20 -15.15 37.35 -31.69
C ALA A 20 -14.69 37.26 -30.22
N SER A 21 -14.49 38.39 -29.54
CA SER A 21 -13.93 38.42 -28.18
C SER A 21 -14.87 37.85 -27.12
N ARG A 22 -16.20 38.06 -27.24
CA ARG A 22 -17.18 37.63 -26.23
C ARG A 22 -17.35 36.11 -26.18
N VAL A 23 -17.36 35.45 -27.35
CA VAL A 23 -17.52 33.99 -27.44
C VAL A 23 -16.33 33.28 -26.79
N TRP A 24 -15.11 33.76 -27.02
CA TRP A 24 -13.90 33.21 -26.40
C TRP A 24 -13.88 33.33 -24.88
N THR A 25 -14.39 34.43 -24.31
CA THR A 25 -14.47 34.58 -22.85
C THR A 25 -15.38 33.53 -22.22
N PHE A 26 -16.53 33.23 -22.81
CA PHE A 26 -17.43 32.18 -22.30
C PHE A 26 -16.80 30.78 -22.39
N ILE A 27 -16.12 30.47 -23.49
CA ILE A 27 -15.42 29.18 -23.66
C ILE A 27 -14.32 29.02 -22.61
N LEU A 28 -13.51 30.06 -22.37
CA LEU A 28 -12.45 30.03 -21.36
C LEU A 28 -13.01 29.88 -19.95
N ALA A 29 -14.09 30.59 -19.62
CA ALA A 29 -14.74 30.48 -18.31
C ALA A 29 -15.35 29.09 -18.07
N ALA A 30 -16.01 28.51 -19.08
CA ALA A 30 -16.57 27.17 -19.00
C ALA A 30 -15.47 26.10 -18.86
N THR A 31 -14.38 26.23 -19.63
CA THR A 31 -13.23 25.31 -19.57
C THR A 31 -12.54 25.38 -18.22
N LEU A 32 -12.30 26.58 -17.69
CA LEU A 32 -11.71 26.77 -16.36
C LEU A 32 -12.60 26.18 -15.26
N SER A 33 -13.92 26.42 -15.34
CA SER A 33 -14.88 25.86 -14.38
C SER A 33 -14.91 24.33 -14.43
N LEU A 34 -14.80 23.74 -15.63
CA LEU A 34 -14.74 22.29 -15.81
C LEU A 34 -13.44 21.71 -15.22
N ILE A 35 -12.30 22.37 -15.44
CA ILE A 35 -11.01 21.92 -14.89
C ILE A 35 -11.04 21.99 -13.36
N VAL A 36 -11.48 23.11 -12.78
CA VAL A 36 -11.56 23.28 -11.32
C VAL A 36 -12.56 22.29 -10.72
N GLY A 37 -13.74 22.14 -11.33
CA GLY A 37 -14.75 21.18 -10.90
C GLY A 37 -14.25 19.74 -10.96
N SER A 38 -13.57 19.35 -12.04
CA SER A 38 -12.94 18.04 -12.20
C SER A 38 -11.87 17.79 -11.13
N CYS A 39 -11.00 18.76 -10.86
CA CYS A 39 -9.98 18.65 -9.81
C CYS A 39 -10.59 18.42 -8.42
N CYS A 40 -11.69 19.11 -8.08
CA CYS A 40 -12.38 18.91 -6.80
C CYS A 40 -13.03 17.52 -6.70
N LEU A 41 -13.66 17.03 -7.78
CA LEU A 41 -14.27 15.69 -7.80
C LEU A 41 -13.21 14.59 -7.70
N CYS A 42 -12.08 14.73 -8.39
CA CYS A 42 -10.95 13.81 -8.28
C CYS A 42 -10.36 13.80 -6.87
N GLY A 43 -10.23 14.97 -6.22
CA GLY A 43 -9.72 15.06 -4.84
C GLY A 43 -10.61 14.33 -3.83
N VAL A 44 -11.93 14.52 -3.90
CA VAL A 44 -12.89 13.82 -3.03
C VAL A 44 -12.92 12.31 -3.33
N PHE A 45 -12.71 11.93 -4.59
CA PHE A 45 -12.64 10.51 -4.96
C PHE A 45 -11.37 9.85 -4.41
N LEU A 46 -10.21 10.49 -4.57
CA LEU A 46 -8.93 9.98 -4.08
C LEU A 46 -8.85 9.93 -2.56
N SER A 47 -9.47 10.89 -1.84
CA SER A 47 -9.48 10.85 -0.37
C SER A 47 -10.29 9.69 0.20
N ARG A 48 -11.29 9.18 -0.54
CA ARG A 48 -12.01 7.96 -0.15
C ARG A 48 -11.21 6.67 -0.34
N GLN A 49 -10.12 6.73 -1.10
CA GLN A 49 -9.22 5.60 -1.31
C GLN A 49 -8.06 5.60 -0.32
N TRP A 50 -8.09 6.40 0.75
CA TRP A 50 -7.05 6.36 1.76
C TRP A 50 -7.29 5.18 2.72
N PRO A 51 -6.22 4.53 3.18
CA PRO A 51 -6.33 3.51 4.21
C PRO A 51 -6.94 4.13 5.48
N THR A 52 -7.91 3.43 6.05
CA THR A 52 -8.51 3.77 7.34
C THR A 52 -7.84 2.92 8.40
N PHE A 53 -7.33 3.57 9.44
CA PHE A 53 -6.73 2.92 10.60
C PHE A 53 -7.70 3.06 11.77
N GLU A 54 -8.08 1.94 12.39
CA GLU A 54 -8.92 1.93 13.57
C GLU A 54 -8.12 1.35 14.74
N GLN A 55 -7.90 2.17 15.77
CA GLN A 55 -7.13 1.79 16.96
C GLN A 55 -8.03 1.10 17.99
N ASP A 56 -8.60 -0.04 17.60
CA ASP A 56 -9.42 -0.89 18.47
C ASP A 56 -8.75 -2.28 18.65
N PRO A 57 -8.21 -2.57 19.85
CA PRO A 57 -7.62 -3.87 20.17
C PRO A 57 -8.61 -5.04 20.03
N VAL A 58 -9.90 -4.82 20.31
CA VAL A 58 -10.94 -5.85 20.21
C VAL A 58 -11.22 -6.16 18.74
N ALA A 59 -11.30 -5.13 17.90
CA ALA A 59 -11.46 -5.30 16.46
C ALA A 59 -10.26 -6.03 15.84
N ALA A 60 -9.03 -5.72 16.27
CA ALA A 60 -7.82 -6.40 15.81
C ALA A 60 -7.81 -7.90 16.14
N GLN A 61 -8.18 -8.28 17.38
CA GLN A 61 -8.29 -9.68 17.77
C GLN A 61 -9.40 -10.42 17.01
N SER A 62 -10.55 -9.77 16.85
CA SER A 62 -11.69 -10.33 16.09
C SER A 62 -11.29 -10.59 14.64
N LEU A 63 -10.74 -9.57 13.97
CA LEU A 63 -10.31 -9.69 12.58
C LEU A 63 -9.20 -10.73 12.43
N THR A 64 -8.23 -10.79 13.34
CA THR A 64 -7.19 -11.84 13.31
C THR A 64 -7.82 -13.23 13.33
N SER A 65 -8.81 -13.45 14.21
CA SER A 65 -9.51 -14.74 14.31
C SER A 65 -10.34 -15.10 13.07
N GLU A 66 -10.83 -14.09 12.33
CA GLU A 66 -11.49 -14.26 11.03
C GLU A 66 -10.51 -14.57 9.88
N LEU A 67 -9.27 -14.08 9.99
CA LEU A 67 -8.24 -14.26 8.96
C LEU A 67 -7.50 -15.59 9.11
N LEU A 68 -7.10 -15.94 10.34
CA LEU A 68 -6.31 -17.13 10.63
C LEU A 68 -6.40 -17.56 12.11
N THR A 69 -5.97 -18.79 12.38
CA THR A 69 -5.57 -19.20 13.73
C THR A 69 -4.05 -19.07 13.86
N ILE A 70 -3.56 -18.42 14.91
CA ILE A 70 -2.11 -18.24 15.13
C ILE A 70 -1.81 -18.00 16.62
N GLU A 71 -0.66 -18.46 17.10
CA GLU A 71 -0.10 -18.11 18.40
C GLU A 71 0.68 -16.80 18.31
N ILE A 72 0.12 -15.73 18.86
CA ILE A 72 0.79 -14.41 18.90
C ILE A 72 1.92 -14.46 19.94
N PRO A 73 3.13 -13.96 19.64
CA PRO A 73 4.21 -13.86 20.61
C PRO A 73 3.80 -13.08 21.86
N PRO A 74 4.24 -13.46 23.07
CA PRO A 74 3.71 -12.94 24.33
C PRO A 74 3.94 -11.43 24.54
N ASN A 75 4.94 -10.86 23.87
CA ASN A 75 5.27 -9.44 23.98
C ASN A 75 4.46 -8.56 23.02
N PHE A 76 3.55 -9.13 22.22
CA PHE A 76 2.75 -8.41 21.25
C PHE A 76 1.31 -8.25 21.72
N GLU A 77 0.83 -7.01 21.69
CA GLU A 77 -0.55 -6.67 22.00
C GLU A 77 -1.26 -6.13 20.76
N PRO A 78 -2.54 -6.50 20.56
CA PRO A 78 -3.35 -5.97 19.48
C PRO A 78 -3.50 -4.46 19.61
N LYS A 79 -3.30 -3.73 18.52
CA LYS A 79 -3.41 -2.27 18.50
C LYS A 79 -4.56 -1.78 17.63
N GLY A 80 -4.81 -2.43 16.49
CA GLY A 80 -5.86 -1.96 15.60
C GLY A 80 -5.99 -2.75 14.32
N THR A 81 -6.83 -2.22 13.44
CA THR A 81 -7.09 -2.75 12.11
C THR A 81 -6.72 -1.73 11.04
N ILE A 82 -6.47 -2.25 9.85
CA ILE A 82 -6.24 -1.50 8.62
C ILE A 82 -7.33 -1.93 7.65
N ASP A 83 -8.07 -0.98 7.11
CA ASP A 83 -9.00 -1.22 6.00
C ASP A 83 -8.68 -0.28 4.85
N TRP A 84 -8.46 -0.85 3.67
CA TRP A 84 -8.11 -0.10 2.48
C TRP A 84 -8.86 -0.60 1.25
N ASN A 85 -9.79 0.22 0.77
CA ASN A 85 -10.55 -0.03 -0.45
C ASN A 85 -9.85 0.62 -1.65
N ILE A 86 -9.04 -0.15 -2.37
CA ILE A 86 -8.38 0.28 -3.60
C ILE A 86 -9.36 0.10 -4.75
N TRP A 87 -10.19 1.13 -4.93
CA TRP A 87 -11.24 1.16 -5.96
C TRP A 87 -12.23 -0.02 -5.81
N LEU A 88 -13.04 -0.28 -6.84
CA LEU A 88 -14.12 -1.27 -6.81
C LEU A 88 -13.61 -2.72 -7.01
N PHE A 89 -12.29 -2.93 -7.02
CA PHE A 89 -11.68 -4.18 -7.48
C PHE A 89 -10.81 -4.87 -6.44
N LEU A 90 -10.32 -4.15 -5.45
CA LEU A 90 -9.38 -4.67 -4.48
C LEU A 90 -9.68 -4.07 -3.10
N HIS A 91 -9.90 -4.95 -2.13
CA HIS A 91 -10.10 -4.60 -0.74
C HIS A 91 -9.00 -5.26 0.06
N MET A 92 -8.22 -4.45 0.78
CA MET A 92 -7.20 -4.93 1.69
C MET A 92 -7.68 -4.68 3.09
N ARG A 93 -7.60 -5.71 3.94
CA ARG A 93 -7.91 -5.55 5.35
C ARG A 93 -6.91 -6.31 6.19
N GLY A 94 -6.62 -5.81 7.37
CA GLY A 94 -5.59 -6.37 8.20
C GLY A 94 -5.71 -6.01 9.66
N ALA A 95 -5.04 -6.78 10.51
CA ALA A 95 -4.89 -6.50 11.92
C ALA A 95 -3.41 -6.33 12.23
N TYR A 96 -3.08 -5.41 13.14
CA TYR A 96 -1.71 -5.19 13.57
C TYR A 96 -1.60 -5.18 15.10
N TYR A 97 -0.47 -5.68 15.55
CA TYR A 97 -0.06 -5.83 16.93
C TYR A 97 1.25 -5.08 17.08
N ALA A 98 1.42 -4.39 18.20
CA ALA A 98 2.69 -3.76 18.54
C ALA A 98 3.33 -4.46 19.73
N ASN A 99 4.64 -4.45 19.72
CA ASN A 99 5.43 -4.93 20.84
C ASN A 99 5.20 -4.03 22.08
N THR A 100 5.23 -4.63 23.26
CA THR A 100 4.98 -3.98 24.55
C THR A 100 6.25 -3.55 25.26
N VAL A 101 7.40 -4.08 24.83
CA VAL A 101 8.71 -3.83 25.45
C VAL A 101 9.42 -2.67 24.75
N ASP A 102 9.49 -2.70 23.42
CA ASP A 102 10.11 -1.65 22.59
C ASP A 102 9.43 -1.62 21.21
N ASP A 103 10.04 -0.95 20.23
CA ASP A 103 9.56 -0.87 18.86
C ASP A 103 9.49 -2.26 18.18
N GLY A 104 8.33 -2.54 17.61
CA GLY A 104 8.08 -3.77 16.88
C GLY A 104 6.63 -3.89 16.45
N GLU A 105 6.40 -4.49 15.28
CA GLU A 105 5.07 -4.70 14.72
C GLU A 105 4.92 -6.12 14.19
N LEU A 106 3.74 -6.69 14.41
CA LEU A 106 3.26 -7.89 13.74
C LEU A 106 1.96 -7.52 13.04
N SER A 107 1.93 -7.64 11.71
CA SER A 107 0.78 -7.30 10.88
C SER A 107 0.36 -8.47 9.99
N PHE A 108 -0.97 -8.63 9.89
CA PHE A 108 -1.64 -9.58 9.03
C PHE A 108 -2.44 -8.80 8.01
N LEU A 109 -2.23 -9.03 6.72
CA LEU A 109 -2.86 -8.26 5.65
C LEU A 109 -3.43 -9.20 4.58
N GLU A 110 -4.75 -9.31 4.56
CA GLU A 110 -5.50 -10.06 3.57
C GLU A 110 -5.79 -9.15 2.37
N VAL A 111 -5.65 -9.71 1.16
CA VAL A 111 -6.07 -9.05 -0.07
C VAL A 111 -7.25 -9.80 -0.66
N ASP A 112 -8.42 -9.16 -0.66
CA ASP A 112 -9.60 -9.61 -1.36
C ASP A 112 -9.75 -8.88 -2.70
N SER A 113 -10.15 -9.64 -3.73
CA SER A 113 -10.41 -9.11 -5.06
C SER A 113 -11.36 -10.02 -5.82
N ARG A 114 -12.24 -9.41 -6.62
CA ARG A 114 -13.11 -10.16 -7.56
C ARG A 114 -12.33 -11.02 -8.56
N PHE A 115 -11.04 -10.77 -8.74
CA PHE A 115 -10.17 -11.51 -9.65
C PHE A 115 -9.27 -12.52 -8.95
N ILE A 116 -9.40 -12.72 -7.63
CA ILE A 116 -8.50 -13.58 -6.85
C ILE A 116 -8.56 -15.06 -7.26
N SER A 117 -9.66 -15.48 -7.92
CA SER A 117 -9.80 -16.80 -8.51
C SER A 117 -8.91 -17.03 -9.74
N GLN A 118 -8.39 -15.96 -10.37
CA GLN A 118 -7.47 -16.05 -11.51
C GLN A 118 -6.05 -16.28 -10.99
N ALA A 119 -5.44 -17.40 -11.36
CA ALA A 119 -4.13 -17.80 -10.85
C ALA A 119 -3.03 -16.75 -11.11
N ASP A 120 -2.98 -16.17 -12.31
CA ASP A 120 -2.00 -15.16 -12.68
C ASP A 120 -2.15 -13.88 -11.85
N PHE A 121 -3.39 -13.45 -11.61
CA PHE A 121 -3.67 -12.27 -10.79
C PHE A 121 -3.33 -12.51 -9.33
N ARG A 122 -3.68 -13.69 -8.79
CA ARG A 122 -3.29 -14.08 -7.43
C ARG A 122 -1.77 -14.12 -7.27
N GLN A 123 -1.05 -14.70 -8.23
CA GLN A 123 0.40 -14.73 -8.20
C GLN A 123 1.00 -13.32 -8.28
N HIS A 124 0.39 -12.43 -9.07
CA HIS A 124 0.79 -11.03 -9.12
C HIS A 124 0.62 -10.34 -7.76
N ILE A 125 -0.50 -10.53 -7.07
CA ILE A 125 -0.72 -10.03 -5.70
C ILE A 125 0.36 -10.55 -4.75
N ILE A 126 0.62 -11.87 -4.75
CA ILE A 126 1.63 -12.48 -3.88
C ILE A 126 3.01 -11.86 -4.14
N ASN A 127 3.39 -11.69 -5.41
CA ASN A 127 4.66 -11.07 -5.77
C ASN A 127 4.73 -9.60 -5.32
N SER A 128 3.64 -8.84 -5.46
CA SER A 128 3.57 -7.45 -5.01
C SER A 128 3.65 -7.34 -3.48
N LEU A 129 2.99 -8.24 -2.75
CA LEU A 129 3.07 -8.30 -1.29
C LEU A 129 4.49 -8.62 -0.83
N HIS A 130 5.21 -9.50 -1.53
CA HIS A 130 6.63 -9.75 -1.24
C HIS A 130 7.54 -8.54 -1.56
N GLN A 131 7.23 -7.76 -2.59
CA GLN A 131 8.01 -6.58 -2.97
C GLN A 131 7.79 -5.39 -2.03
N HIS A 132 6.62 -5.33 -1.39
CA HIS A 132 6.21 -4.24 -0.50
C HIS A 132 6.01 -4.69 0.96
N GLY A 133 6.52 -5.88 1.32
CA GLY A 133 6.47 -6.47 2.67
C GLY A 133 7.27 -5.67 3.71
N ALA A 134 7.32 -6.19 4.94
CA ALA A 134 7.74 -5.57 6.21
C ALA A 134 8.70 -4.37 6.12
N GLY A 135 8.43 -3.38 6.97
CA GLY A 135 9.19 -2.15 7.05
C GLY A 135 8.57 -0.98 6.30
N SER A 136 7.30 -1.07 5.91
CA SER A 136 6.54 0.03 5.31
C SER A 136 6.48 1.23 6.28
N GLY A 137 7.41 2.17 6.13
CA GLY A 137 7.56 3.31 7.01
C GLY A 137 9.02 3.65 7.36
N PHE A 138 9.94 2.71 7.18
CA PHE A 138 11.36 2.91 7.46
C PHE A 138 12.21 2.87 6.19
N ASP A 139 13.29 3.64 6.16
CA ASP A 139 14.31 3.56 5.10
C ASP A 139 15.32 2.48 5.48
N LEU A 140 15.01 1.24 5.11
CA LEU A 140 15.78 0.06 5.51
C LEU A 140 16.91 -0.25 4.53
N ASN A 141 18.10 -0.54 5.07
CA ASN A 141 19.23 -1.08 4.35
C ASN A 141 19.42 -2.56 4.68
N VAL A 142 18.87 -3.46 3.86
CA VAL A 142 18.96 -4.91 4.09
C VAL A 142 20.41 -5.38 3.99
N ARG A 143 20.94 -5.93 5.10
CA ARG A 143 22.30 -6.46 5.23
C ARG A 143 22.37 -7.94 4.95
N LYS A 144 21.37 -8.69 5.41
CA LYS A 144 21.28 -10.14 5.26
C LYS A 144 19.83 -10.54 4.95
N SER A 145 19.67 -11.55 4.11
CA SER A 145 18.38 -12.18 3.85
C SER A 145 18.58 -13.69 3.73
N GLU A 146 17.67 -14.45 4.33
CA GLU A 146 17.61 -15.89 4.29
C GLU A 146 16.14 -16.31 4.05
N THR A 147 15.90 -17.27 3.18
CA THR A 147 14.57 -17.82 2.97
C THR A 147 14.46 -19.17 3.65
N LYS A 148 13.43 -19.34 4.50
CA LYS A 148 13.11 -20.59 5.19
C LYS A 148 11.75 -21.11 4.73
N SER A 149 11.66 -22.43 4.57
CA SER A 149 10.44 -23.16 4.20
C SER A 149 9.76 -23.71 5.45
N PHE A 150 8.44 -23.58 5.53
CA PHE A 150 7.61 -24.09 6.62
C PHE A 150 6.42 -24.86 6.04
N ASN A 151 5.97 -25.89 6.76
CA ASN A 151 4.74 -26.57 6.41
C ASN A 151 3.56 -25.91 7.14
N VAL A 152 2.71 -25.19 6.41
CA VAL A 152 1.51 -24.54 6.94
C VAL A 152 0.30 -25.19 6.27
N ASN A 153 -0.53 -25.86 7.07
CA ASN A 153 -1.71 -26.60 6.58
C ASN A 153 -1.41 -27.61 5.45
N GLY A 154 -0.24 -28.25 5.48
CA GLY A 154 0.17 -29.21 4.45
C GLY A 154 0.78 -28.58 3.20
N GLU A 155 0.85 -27.25 3.10
CA GLU A 155 1.51 -26.52 2.02
C GLU A 155 2.91 -26.07 2.44
N ASP A 156 3.88 -26.17 1.52
CA ASP A 156 5.23 -25.61 1.74
C ASP A 156 5.21 -24.11 1.43
N VAL A 157 5.32 -23.30 2.48
CA VAL A 157 5.31 -21.84 2.40
C VAL A 157 6.69 -21.28 2.73
N ARG A 158 7.09 -20.21 2.04
CA ARG A 158 8.42 -19.60 2.20
C ARG A 158 8.31 -18.27 2.92
N PHE A 159 9.13 -18.10 3.96
CA PHE A 159 9.30 -16.86 4.69
C PHE A 159 10.72 -16.31 4.49
N SER A 160 10.83 -15.00 4.30
CA SER A 160 12.09 -14.26 4.22
C SER A 160 12.44 -13.71 5.60
N PHE A 161 13.56 -14.14 6.15
CA PHE A 161 14.18 -13.64 7.36
C PHE A 161 15.26 -12.66 6.97
N MET A 162 15.12 -11.40 7.41
CA MET A 162 16.01 -10.33 7.01
C MET A 162 16.61 -9.62 8.23
N THR A 163 17.86 -9.20 8.10
CA THR A 163 18.51 -8.24 8.99
C THR A 163 18.69 -6.96 8.20
N ALA A 164 18.18 -5.85 8.69
CA ALA A 164 18.29 -4.55 8.05
C ALA A 164 18.69 -3.48 9.07
N GLU A 165 19.30 -2.41 8.58
CA GLU A 165 19.63 -1.23 9.37
C GLU A 165 18.69 -0.10 8.96
N ASP A 166 18.01 0.54 9.92
CA ASP A 166 17.23 1.75 9.65
C ASP A 166 18.20 2.91 9.38
N ARG A 167 18.16 3.47 8.17
CA ARG A 167 19.07 4.57 7.78
C ARG A 167 18.79 5.87 8.53
N THR A 168 17.62 6.00 9.13
CA THR A 168 17.22 7.19 9.87
C THR A 168 17.79 7.19 11.28
N SER A 169 17.66 6.07 12.00
CA SER A 169 18.12 5.96 13.40
C SER A 169 19.49 5.29 13.53
N GLY A 170 19.87 4.44 12.59
CA GLY A 170 21.07 3.58 12.65
C GLY A 170 20.84 2.25 13.37
N ASP A 171 19.61 1.95 13.80
CA ASP A 171 19.31 0.75 14.58
C ASP A 171 19.21 -0.50 13.68
N GLU A 172 19.68 -1.63 14.19
CA GLU A 172 19.54 -2.92 13.54
C GLU A 172 18.19 -3.55 13.88
N ARG A 173 17.47 -3.97 12.83
CA ARG A 173 16.16 -4.59 12.92
C ARG A 173 16.13 -5.96 12.26
N ARG A 174 15.23 -6.79 12.76
CA ARG A 174 14.90 -8.09 12.23
C ARG A 174 13.51 -8.13 11.70
N LEU A 175 13.40 -8.64 10.47
CA LEU A 175 12.17 -8.68 9.72
C LEU A 175 11.88 -10.11 9.28
N VAL A 176 10.60 -10.47 9.30
CA VAL A 176 10.10 -11.70 8.75
C VAL A 176 8.87 -11.42 7.91
N ASP A 177 8.94 -11.82 6.64
CA ASP A 177 7.84 -11.70 5.69
C ASP A 177 7.48 -13.03 5.08
N GLY A 178 6.20 -13.33 4.98
CA GLY A 178 5.70 -14.47 4.22
C GLY A 178 4.28 -14.27 3.76
N VAL A 179 3.91 -14.95 2.68
CA VAL A 179 2.53 -14.95 2.21
C VAL A 179 2.00 -16.38 2.29
N VAL A 180 0.92 -16.55 3.02
CA VAL A 180 0.18 -17.82 3.12
C VAL A 180 -1.12 -17.69 2.34
N THR A 181 -1.65 -18.80 1.82
CA THR A 181 -2.98 -18.81 1.19
C THR A 181 -3.95 -19.56 2.10
N LEU A 182 -4.95 -18.86 2.63
CA LEU A 182 -5.99 -19.43 3.50
C LEU A 182 -7.35 -19.22 2.83
N ASP A 183 -8.13 -20.29 2.68
CA ASP A 183 -9.42 -20.27 1.96
C ASP A 183 -9.36 -19.63 0.57
N GLY A 184 -8.22 -19.80 -0.13
CA GLY A 184 -7.98 -19.24 -1.46
C GLY A 184 -7.63 -17.75 -1.49
N ARG A 185 -7.50 -17.10 -0.32
CA ARG A 185 -7.13 -15.69 -0.17
C ARG A 185 -5.67 -15.58 0.28
N PRO A 186 -4.84 -14.75 -0.39
CA PRO A 186 -3.49 -14.49 0.06
C PRO A 186 -3.50 -13.59 1.29
N LEU A 187 -2.75 -14.00 2.30
CA LEU A 187 -2.54 -13.29 3.55
C LEU A 187 -1.05 -13.04 3.72
N LEU A 188 -0.64 -11.77 3.66
CA LEU A 188 0.71 -11.35 4.03
C LEU A 188 0.82 -11.35 5.56
N ILE A 189 1.91 -11.92 6.05
CA ILE A 189 2.33 -11.88 7.44
C ILE A 189 3.66 -11.16 7.46
N SER A 190 3.68 -10.00 8.11
CA SER A 190 4.84 -9.13 8.24
C SER A 190 5.14 -8.96 9.72
N PHE A 191 6.40 -9.18 10.10
CA PHE A 191 6.87 -9.03 11.45
C PHE A 191 8.17 -8.24 11.43
N TRP A 192 8.33 -7.28 12.34
CA TRP A 192 9.63 -6.69 12.61
C TRP A 192 9.80 -6.31 14.07
N VAL A 193 11.04 -6.37 14.54
CA VAL A 193 11.50 -5.95 15.88
C VAL A 193 12.95 -5.48 15.80
N ASP A 194 13.40 -4.76 16.82
CA ASP A 194 14.83 -4.49 17.01
C ASP A 194 15.63 -5.79 17.31
N GLU A 195 16.92 -5.82 16.94
CA GLU A 195 17.76 -7.02 17.02
C GLU A 195 17.89 -7.58 18.45
N ASP A 196 17.85 -6.73 19.48
CA ASP A 196 17.95 -7.14 20.89
C ASP A 196 16.71 -7.89 21.40
N LEU A 197 15.57 -7.70 20.74
CA LEU A 197 14.31 -8.39 21.02
C LEU A 197 14.08 -9.62 20.14
N TRP A 198 15.02 -9.94 19.25
CA TRP A 198 14.89 -11.06 18.31
C TRP A 198 14.98 -12.43 19.01
N ASP A 199 13.90 -13.21 18.91
CA ASP A 199 13.86 -14.63 19.29
C ASP A 199 13.32 -15.49 18.14
N GLU A 200 14.24 -16.04 17.35
CA GLU A 200 13.92 -16.86 16.18
C GLU A 200 13.06 -18.08 16.53
N ALA A 201 13.22 -18.68 17.70
CA ALA A 201 12.47 -19.87 18.10
C ALA A 201 11.00 -19.52 18.36
N THR A 202 10.75 -18.36 18.98
CA THR A 202 9.38 -17.86 19.18
C THR A 202 8.72 -17.51 17.86
N ILE A 203 9.43 -16.89 16.91
CA ILE A 203 8.87 -16.55 15.58
C ILE A 203 8.63 -17.79 14.74
N THR A 204 9.51 -18.78 14.81
CA THR A 204 9.32 -20.07 14.14
C THR A 204 8.08 -20.78 14.66
N ARG A 205 7.87 -20.82 15.99
CA ARG A 205 6.66 -21.39 16.59
C ARG A 205 5.40 -20.66 16.14
N MET A 206 5.44 -19.32 16.09
CA MET A 206 4.34 -18.51 15.57
C MET A 206 3.99 -18.92 14.14
N ILE A 207 4.97 -19.04 13.24
CA ILE A 207 4.75 -19.44 11.84
C ILE A 207 4.18 -20.86 11.75
N GLU A 208 4.73 -21.81 12.50
CA GLU A 208 4.25 -23.20 12.53
C GLU A 208 2.83 -23.34 13.11
N SER A 209 2.40 -22.37 13.92
CA SER A 209 1.04 -22.34 14.50
C SER A 209 -0.03 -21.81 13.55
N ILE A 210 0.35 -21.28 12.37
CA ILE A 210 -0.59 -20.73 11.40
C ILE A 210 -1.55 -21.82 10.92
N GLY A 211 -2.84 -21.58 11.10
CA GLY A 211 -3.93 -22.44 10.71
C GLY A 211 -5.07 -21.68 10.03
N PRO A 212 -6.05 -22.38 9.44
CA PRO A 212 -7.24 -21.74 8.91
C PRO A 212 -8.02 -20.99 10.00
N PRO A 213 -8.87 -20.02 9.63
CA PRO A 213 -9.72 -19.32 10.58
C PRO A 213 -10.68 -20.29 11.30
N LYS A 214 -11.11 -19.93 12.51
CA LYS A 214 -12.08 -20.72 13.26
C LYS A 214 -13.46 -20.55 12.62
N GLN A 215 -14.06 -21.67 12.17
CA GLN A 215 -15.44 -21.71 11.67
C GLN A 215 -16.46 -21.60 12.81
#